data_AF-D2QHV7-F1
#
_entry.id   AF-D2QHV7-F1
#
_cell.length_a   1.000
_cell.length_b   1.000
_cell.length_c   1.000
_cell.angle_alpha   90.00
_cell.angle_beta   90.00
_cell.angle_gamma   90.00
#
_symmetry.space_group_name_H-M   'P 1'
#
loop_
_entity.id
_entity.type
_entity.pdbx_description
1 polymer ?
#
loop_
_entity_poly.entity_id
_entity_poly.type
_entity_poly.pdbx_seq_one_letter_code
_entity_poly.pdbx_strand_id
1 'polypeptide(L)'
;MKKISFLIYAVGLSFTLAAQQYEPVNPAKDKLDYQGYTIRLMPGRDGSYGYSILKGKAVVAHQMHNPVSMAPVGLRRKEDVYKVARWQIEQVQTGKSGADIFAKPLPTRVAQELQIKDQP
;
A
#
# COMPACT_ATOMS: atom_id res chain seq x y z
N MET A 1 -10.51 -3.12 -52.46
CA MET A 1 -9.20 -2.88 -51.82
C MET A 1 -9.43 -2.56 -50.35
N LYS A 2 -9.32 -3.56 -49.46
CA LYS A 2 -9.72 -3.54 -48.04
C LYS A 2 -8.64 -4.24 -47.20
N LYS A 3 -7.40 -3.76 -47.14
CA LYS A 3 -6.34 -4.43 -46.33
C LYS A 3 -5.22 -3.49 -45.82
N ILE A 4 -5.52 -2.24 -45.45
CA ILE A 4 -4.50 -1.33 -44.87
C ILE A 4 -5.06 -0.60 -43.64
N SER A 5 -5.52 -1.34 -42.63
CA SER A 5 -5.97 -0.72 -41.36
C SER A 5 -5.55 -1.49 -40.12
N PHE A 6 -4.59 -2.41 -40.23
CA PHE A 6 -4.20 -3.29 -39.12
C PHE A 6 -2.84 -2.97 -38.48
N LEU A 7 -2.10 -1.96 -38.96
CA LEU A 7 -0.72 -1.69 -38.53
C LEU A 7 -0.56 -0.52 -37.55
N ILE A 8 -1.62 0.25 -37.27
CA ILE A 8 -1.55 1.41 -36.35
C ILE A 8 -1.92 1.03 -34.91
N TYR A 9 -2.61 -0.09 -34.69
CA TYR A 9 -2.97 -0.53 -33.33
C TYR A 9 -1.83 -1.17 -32.54
N ALA A 10 -0.69 -1.51 -33.17
CA ALA A 10 0.43 -2.17 -32.51
C ALA A 10 1.41 -1.20 -31.81
N VAL A 11 1.31 0.12 -32.03
CA VAL A 11 2.26 1.11 -31.49
C VAL A 11 1.79 1.72 -30.16
N GLY A 12 0.51 1.57 -29.80
CA GLY A 12 -0.07 2.13 -28.58
C GLY A 12 0.22 1.36 -27.29
N LEU A 13 0.93 0.23 -27.35
CA LEU A 13 1.20 -0.66 -26.22
C LEU A 13 2.62 -0.54 -25.66
N SER A 14 3.28 0.60 -25.87
CA SER A 14 4.47 0.98 -25.11
C SER A 14 4.01 1.43 -23.72
N PHE A 15 3.47 0.48 -22.95
CA PHE A 15 3.18 0.68 -21.54
C PHE A 15 4.49 1.06 -20.87
N THR A 16 4.50 2.29 -20.37
CA THR A 16 5.51 2.83 -19.49
C THR A 16 5.78 1.79 -18.39
N LEU A 17 6.93 1.12 -18.51
CA LEU A 17 7.64 0.56 -17.37
C LEU A 17 8.02 1.76 -16.50
N ALA A 18 7.05 2.30 -15.77
CA ALA A 18 7.30 3.16 -14.64
C ALA A 18 7.96 2.25 -13.62
N ALA A 19 9.29 2.11 -13.74
CA ALA A 19 10.13 1.77 -12.62
C ALA A 19 9.71 2.73 -11.52
N GLN A 20 8.97 2.24 -10.54
CA GLN A 20 8.49 3.05 -9.44
C GLN A 20 9.73 3.44 -8.65
N GLN A 21 10.26 4.60 -8.98
CA GLN A 21 11.39 5.17 -8.26
C GLN A 21 10.92 5.45 -6.85
N TYR A 22 11.78 5.10 -5.90
CA TYR A 22 11.60 5.47 -4.51
C TYR A 22 11.45 6.99 -4.41
N GLU A 23 10.38 7.44 -3.76
CA GLU A 23 10.11 8.83 -3.47
C GLU A 23 10.20 9.02 -1.95
N PRO A 24 11.10 9.88 -1.44
CA PRO A 24 11.18 10.15 -0.01
C PRO A 24 9.82 10.52 0.61
N VAL A 25 9.63 10.13 1.87
CA VAL A 25 8.42 10.48 2.63
C VAL A 25 8.45 11.96 2.97
N ASN A 26 7.38 12.68 2.63
CA ASN A 26 7.11 14.05 3.02
C ASN A 26 6.00 14.05 4.09
N PRO A 27 6.31 14.26 5.39
CA PRO A 27 5.31 14.18 6.46
C PRO A 27 4.12 15.13 6.34
N ALA A 28 4.26 16.25 5.62
CA ALA A 28 3.19 17.21 5.42
C ALA A 28 2.19 16.76 4.34
N LYS A 29 2.66 16.02 3.34
CA LYS A 29 1.88 15.54 2.19
C LYS A 29 1.44 14.09 2.32
N ASP A 30 2.31 13.24 2.90
CA ASP A 30 2.13 11.80 3.00
C ASP A 30 1.36 11.41 4.28
N LYS A 31 0.22 12.10 4.45
CA LYS A 31 -0.80 11.79 5.45
C LYS A 31 -2.16 11.74 4.76
N LEU A 32 -3.02 10.84 5.20
CA LEU A 32 -4.35 10.66 4.67
C LEU A 32 -5.34 10.46 5.82
N ASP A 33 -6.37 11.30 5.86
CA ASP A 33 -7.48 11.08 6.79
C ASP A 33 -8.50 10.12 6.16
N TYR A 34 -8.95 9.13 6.94
CA TYR A 34 -9.86 8.09 6.50
C TYR A 34 -10.74 7.61 7.66
N GLN A 35 -12.05 7.78 7.57
CA GLN A 35 -13.04 7.32 8.56
C GLN A 35 -12.73 7.74 10.01
N GLY A 36 -12.23 8.96 10.21
CA GLY A 36 -11.86 9.49 11.53
C GLY A 36 -10.51 9.02 12.07
N TYR A 37 -9.74 8.30 11.25
CA TYR A 37 -8.34 7.94 11.50
C TYR A 37 -7.42 8.76 10.60
N THR A 38 -6.18 8.95 11.03
CA THR A 38 -5.11 9.51 10.21
C THR A 38 -4.09 8.42 9.92
N ILE A 39 -3.85 8.15 8.63
CA ILE A 39 -2.79 7.29 8.14
C ILE A 39 -1.59 8.19 7.83
N ARG A 40 -0.46 7.95 8.49
CA ARG A 40 0.79 8.68 8.27
C ARG A 40 1.85 7.74 7.72
N LEU A 41 2.38 8.02 6.54
CA LEU A 41 3.51 7.28 6.01
C LEU A 41 4.78 7.58 6.78
N MET A 42 5.66 6.59 6.83
CA MET A 42 6.94 6.67 7.50
C MET A 42 8.02 6.08 6.58
N PRO A 43 9.21 6.68 6.55
CA PRO A 43 10.31 6.11 5.80
C PRO A 43 10.69 4.76 6.42
N GLY A 44 10.71 3.71 5.61
CA GLY A 44 11.22 2.39 5.97
C GLY A 44 12.68 2.20 5.58
N ARG A 45 13.21 0.99 5.82
CA ARG A 45 14.53 0.59 5.34
C ARG A 45 14.50 0.31 3.84
N ASP A 46 15.63 0.40 3.16
CA ASP A 46 15.82 -0.06 1.76
C ASP A 46 14.80 0.50 0.76
N GLY A 47 14.46 1.79 0.90
CA GLY A 47 13.51 2.45 0.01
C GLY A 47 12.06 1.95 0.16
N SER A 48 11.73 1.32 1.29
CA SER A 48 10.37 0.95 1.63
C SER A 48 9.66 2.01 2.47
N TYR A 49 8.37 1.80 2.71
CA TYR A 49 7.50 2.65 3.50
C TYR A 49 6.81 1.82 4.57
N GLY A 50 6.83 2.34 5.80
CA GLY A 50 5.93 1.94 6.87
C GLY A 50 4.80 2.95 7.03
N TYR A 51 3.95 2.72 8.02
CA TYR A 51 2.88 3.66 8.37
C TYR A 51 2.45 3.58 9.83
N SER A 52 1.89 4.68 10.31
CA SER A 52 1.14 4.73 11.57
C SER A 52 -0.33 5.01 11.30
N ILE A 53 -1.21 4.36 12.05
CA ILE A 53 -2.64 4.66 12.10
C ILE A 53 -2.91 5.37 13.42
N LEU A 54 -3.49 6.57 13.36
CA LEU A 54 -3.84 7.37 14.54
C LEU A 54 -5.34 7.57 14.63
N LYS A 55 -5.87 7.65 15.85
CA LYS A 55 -7.24 8.11 16.13
C LYS A 55 -7.15 9.32 17.06
N GLY A 56 -7.31 10.52 16.50
CA GLY A 56 -6.94 11.76 17.19
C GLY A 56 -5.44 11.78 17.52
N LYS A 57 -5.09 11.85 18.80
CA LYS A 57 -3.69 11.83 19.27
C LYS A 57 -3.16 10.43 19.61
N ALA A 58 -4.03 9.40 19.63
CA ALA A 58 -3.64 8.05 20.01
C ALA A 58 -3.11 7.27 18.81
N VAL A 59 -1.99 6.56 18.99
CA VAL A 59 -1.46 5.62 18.00
C VAL A 59 -2.22 4.30 18.16
N VAL A 60 -2.91 3.89 17.10
CA VAL A 60 -3.65 2.62 17.02
C VAL A 60 -2.74 1.51 16.54
N ALA A 61 -1.90 1.80 15.54
CA ALA A 61 -0.96 0.85 14.99
C ALA A 61 0.28 1.57 14.44
N HIS A 62 1.40 0.85 14.49
CA HIS A 62 2.67 1.25 13.90
C HIS A 62 3.25 0.06 13.14
N GLN A 63 3.25 0.14 11.81
CA GLN A 63 3.58 -0.96 10.92
C GLN A 63 4.85 -0.61 10.15
N MET A 64 5.93 -1.33 10.43
CA MET A 64 7.23 -1.17 9.75
C MET A 64 7.68 -2.41 8.98
N HIS A 65 7.03 -3.56 9.19
CA HIS A 65 7.27 -4.79 8.46
C HIS A 65 6.32 -4.92 7.27
N ASN A 66 6.67 -5.75 6.29
CA ASN A 66 5.84 -6.03 5.14
C ASN A 66 4.60 -6.78 5.66
N PRO A 67 3.39 -6.22 5.52
CA PRO A 67 2.20 -6.86 6.06
C PRO A 67 1.86 -8.17 5.34
N VAL A 68 2.38 -8.44 4.15
CA VAL A 68 2.13 -9.68 3.38
C VAL A 68 3.14 -10.77 3.76
N SER A 69 4.44 -10.46 3.70
CA SER A 69 5.51 -11.45 3.91
C SER A 69 6.05 -11.50 5.34
N MET A 70 5.66 -10.54 6.20
CA MET A 70 6.24 -10.29 7.52
C MET A 70 7.74 -9.97 7.53
N ALA A 71 8.33 -9.70 6.36
CA ALA A 71 9.73 -9.30 6.25
C ALA A 71 10.00 -7.98 7.02
N PRO A 72 11.21 -7.77 7.56
CA PRO A 72 11.56 -6.58 8.36
C PRO A 72 11.74 -5.30 7.53
N VAL A 73 11.17 -5.25 6.32
CA VAL A 73 11.14 -4.12 5.39
C VAL A 73 9.69 -3.82 5.05
N GLY A 74 9.33 -2.55 4.85
CA GLY A 74 7.95 -2.15 4.56
C GLY A 74 7.53 -2.43 3.11
N LEU A 75 6.46 -1.76 2.67
CA LEU A 75 6.01 -1.81 1.27
C LEU A 75 6.74 -0.75 0.44
N ARG A 76 7.13 -1.06 -0.80
CA ARG A 76 7.81 -0.18 -1.76
C ARG A 76 6.91 0.83 -2.45
N ARG A 77 5.59 0.72 -2.31
CA ARG A 77 4.63 1.67 -2.92
C ARG A 77 3.84 2.40 -1.84
N LYS A 78 3.86 3.73 -1.88
CA LYS A 78 3.04 4.59 -1.01
C LYS A 78 1.55 4.23 -1.10
N GLU A 79 1.07 3.97 -2.32
CA GLU A 79 -0.31 3.58 -2.59
C GLU A 79 -0.71 2.28 -1.88
N ASP A 80 0.15 1.28 -1.87
CA ASP A 80 -0.12 -0.01 -1.22
C ASP A 80 -0.20 0.15 0.30
N VAL A 81 0.67 0.99 0.87
CA VAL A 81 0.60 1.36 2.29
C VAL A 81 -0.79 1.90 2.62
N TYR A 82 -1.30 2.85 1.84
CA TYR A 82 -2.63 3.40 2.10
C TYR A 82 -3.76 2.38 1.95
N LYS A 83 -3.67 1.46 0.98
CA LYS A 83 -4.67 0.40 0.79
C LYS A 83 -4.72 -0.55 1.99
N VAL A 84 -3.55 -1.04 2.42
CA VAL A 84 -3.47 -1.95 3.58
C VAL A 84 -3.94 -1.22 4.84
N ALA A 85 -3.50 0.02 5.07
CA ALA A 85 -3.92 0.78 6.24
C ALA A 85 -5.44 1.01 6.29
N ARG A 86 -6.08 1.32 5.15
CA ARG A 86 -7.55 1.44 5.06
C ARG A 86 -8.25 0.13 5.41
N TRP A 87 -7.81 -0.98 4.81
CA TRP A 87 -8.38 -2.30 5.11
C TRP A 87 -8.24 -2.64 6.60
N GLN A 88 -7.10 -2.36 7.22
CA GLN A 88 -6.89 -2.57 8.65
C GLN A 88 -7.81 -1.70 9.51
N ILE A 89 -8.02 -0.44 9.13
CA ILE A 89 -9.00 0.45 9.79
C ILE A 89 -10.42 -0.12 9.71
N GLU A 90 -10.82 -0.65 8.56
CA GLU A 90 -12.11 -1.33 8.40
C GLU A 90 -12.21 -2.54 9.33
N GLN A 91 -11.15 -3.34 9.45
CA GLN A 91 -11.13 -4.48 10.38
C GLN A 91 -11.25 -4.03 11.84
N VAL A 92 -10.55 -2.98 12.25
CA VAL A 92 -10.68 -2.42 13.62
C VAL A 92 -12.12 -2.01 13.92
N GLN A 93 -12.82 -1.42 12.94
CA GLN A 93 -14.22 -1.02 13.11
C GLN A 93 -15.19 -2.20 13.21
N THR A 94 -14.84 -3.37 12.66
CA THR A 94 -15.62 -4.61 12.87
C THR A 94 -15.40 -5.25 14.25
N GLY A 95 -14.57 -4.66 15.11
CA GLY A 95 -14.28 -5.16 16.45
C GLY A 95 -13.17 -6.21 16.51
N LYS A 96 -12.44 -6.44 15.41
CA LYS A 96 -11.26 -7.33 15.42
C LYS A 96 -10.15 -6.75 16.28
N SER A 97 -9.44 -7.62 16.98
CA SER A 97 -8.34 -7.22 17.86
C SER A 97 -7.11 -6.79 17.07
N GLY A 98 -6.25 -5.97 17.66
CA GLY A 98 -4.98 -5.59 17.02
C GLY A 98 -4.08 -6.79 16.72
N ALA A 99 -4.14 -7.86 17.53
CA ALA A 99 -3.39 -9.09 17.29
C ALA A 99 -3.86 -9.83 16.02
N ASP A 100 -5.13 -9.69 15.65
CA ASP A 100 -5.68 -10.31 14.43
C ASP A 100 -5.39 -9.53 13.16
N ILE A 101 -5.06 -8.24 13.30
CA ILE A 101 -4.95 -7.30 12.18
C ILE A 101 -3.49 -6.93 11.89
N PHE A 102 -2.68 -6.73 12.92
CA PHE A 102 -1.34 -6.15 12.81
C PHE A 102 -0.21 -7.13 13.16
N ALA A 103 -0.49 -8.19 13.92
CA ALA A 103 0.53 -9.17 14.33
C ALA A 103 0.58 -10.41 13.42
N LYS A 104 -0.32 -10.50 12.44
CA LYS A 104 -0.43 -11.61 11.50
C LYS A 104 -0.23 -11.11 10.07
N PRO A 105 0.26 -11.97 9.16
CA PRO A 105 0.27 -11.65 7.75
C PRO A 105 -1.13 -11.27 7.25
N LEU A 106 -1.18 -10.29 6.35
CA LEU A 106 -2.34 -9.95 5.56
C LEU A 106 -2.78 -11.21 4.80
N PRO A 107 -4.05 -11.65 4.92
CA PRO A 107 -4.50 -12.85 4.22
C PRO A 107 -4.25 -12.72 2.71
N THR A 108 -3.74 -13.79 2.07
CA THR A 108 -3.36 -13.78 0.65
C THR A 108 -4.47 -13.27 -0.27
N ARG A 109 -5.72 -13.70 0.00
CA ARG A 109 -6.90 -13.24 -0.74
C ARG A 109 -7.08 -11.71 -0.66
N VAL A 110 -6.89 -11.14 0.52
CA VAL A 110 -6.97 -9.69 0.73
C VAL A 110 -5.84 -8.98 0.01
N ALA A 111 -4.60 -9.50 0.08
CA ALA A 111 -3.47 -8.94 -0.65
C ALA A 111 -3.75 -8.90 -2.17
N GLN A 112 -4.37 -9.94 -2.72
CA GLN A 112 -4.80 -10.00 -4.12
C GLN A 112 -5.92 -9.01 -4.44
N GLU A 113 -6.96 -8.93 -3.60
CA GLU A 113 -8.08 -7.98 -3.76
C GLU A 113 -7.59 -6.52 -3.74
N LEU A 114 -6.63 -6.21 -2.86
CA LEU A 114 -5.98 -4.90 -2.78
C LEU A 114 -4.93 -4.66 -3.88
N GLN A 115 -4.60 -5.69 -4.67
CA GLN A 115 -3.57 -5.68 -5.70
C GLN A 115 -2.20 -5.22 -5.15
N ILE A 116 -1.86 -5.72 -3.95
CA ILE A 116 -0.53 -5.55 -3.38
C ILE A 116 0.41 -6.38 -4.23
N LYS A 117 1.27 -5.70 -5.00
CA LYS A 117 2.27 -6.40 -5.82
C LYS A 117 3.28 -7.01 -4.87
N ASP A 118 3.54 -8.31 -5.02
CA ASP A 118 4.64 -8.96 -4.32
C ASP A 118 5.91 -8.18 -4.61
N GLN A 119 6.49 -7.63 -3.55
CA GLN A 119 7.69 -6.81 -3.62
C GLN A 119 8.83 -7.68 -3.09
N PRO A 120 9.77 -8.10 -3.96
CA PRO A 120 10.89 -8.94 -3.59
C PRO A 120 11.82 -8.23 -2.60
#